data_AF-A0A133V0Y0-F1
#
_entry.id   AF-A0A133V0Y0-F1
#
_cell.length_a   1.000
_cell.length_b   1.000
_cell.length_c   1.000
_cell.angle_alpha   90.00
_cell.angle_beta   90.00
_cell.angle_gamma   90.00
#
_symmetry.space_group_name_H-M   'P 1'
#
loop_
_entity.id
_entity.type
_entity.pdbx_description
1 polymer ?
#
loop_
_entity_poly.entity_id
_entity_poly.type
_entity_poly.pdbx_seq_one_letter_code
_entity_poly.pdbx_strand_id
1 'polypeptide(L)'
;MEIIDEKVRKKWKNYLWQSAIAGLSIAVILVFFASIVGLVIVAAVGATSFTVFTIPNHKTARARSVFGGQAIGAIVGLICSTFFLDPIRGGAGVSLAALLMVTLNAEHPPAAGTALGLSIDPSLEGALFVPAASGILSLTGFLLSEYLKDLT
;
A
#
# COMPACT_ATOMS: atom_id res chain seq x y z
N MET A 1 23.97 -11.74 -11.24
CA MET A 1 22.69 -11.02 -11.09
C MET A 1 22.06 -10.98 -12.47
N GLU A 2 21.00 -11.75 -12.70
CA GLU A 2 20.26 -11.64 -13.96
C GLU A 2 19.37 -10.38 -13.89
N ILE A 3 19.42 -9.55 -14.93
CA ILE A 3 18.69 -8.27 -15.00
C ILE A 3 17.19 -8.53 -15.32
N ILE A 4 16.88 -9.68 -15.94
CA ILE A 4 15.54 -10.08 -16.35
C ILE A 4 15.25 -11.44 -15.74
N ASP A 5 14.14 -11.58 -15.03
CA ASP A 5 13.73 -12.85 -14.42
C ASP A 5 13.45 -13.90 -15.52
N GLU A 6 14.11 -15.05 -15.43
CA GLU A 6 13.94 -16.19 -16.33
C GLU A 6 12.47 -16.67 -16.41
N LYS A 7 11.69 -16.46 -15.34
CA LYS A 7 10.26 -16.78 -15.26
C LYS A 7 9.41 -15.94 -16.20
N VAL A 8 9.87 -14.77 -16.65
CA VAL A 8 9.13 -13.90 -17.61
C VAL A 8 8.81 -14.68 -18.86
N ARG A 9 9.77 -15.45 -19.41
CA ARG A 9 9.57 -16.19 -20.66
C ARG A 9 8.48 -17.27 -20.54
N LYS A 10 8.33 -17.87 -19.35
CA LYS A 10 7.32 -18.90 -19.06
C LYS A 10 5.96 -18.33 -18.62
N LYS A 11 5.93 -17.17 -17.97
CA LYS A 11 4.72 -16.56 -17.36
C LYS A 11 4.32 -15.21 -17.97
N TRP A 12 4.86 -14.79 -19.12
CA TRP A 12 4.71 -13.43 -19.67
C TRP A 12 3.27 -12.88 -19.72
N LYS A 13 2.27 -13.72 -20.02
CA LYS A 13 0.86 -13.32 -20.03
C LYS A 13 0.37 -12.88 -18.64
N ASN A 14 0.83 -13.53 -17.57
CA ASN A 14 0.47 -13.18 -16.20
C ASN A 14 1.14 -11.88 -15.77
N TYR A 15 2.41 -11.66 -16.15
CA TYR A 15 3.08 -10.38 -15.94
C TYR A 15 2.29 -9.24 -16.59
N LEU A 16 1.93 -9.38 -17.87
CA LEU A 16 1.25 -8.32 -18.62
C LEU A 16 -0.13 -8.00 -18.03
N TRP A 17 -0.96 -9.02 -17.78
CA TRP A 17 -2.33 -8.81 -17.29
C TRP A 17 -2.37 -8.35 -15.82
N GLN A 18 -1.55 -8.92 -14.92
CA GLN A 18 -1.54 -8.50 -13.51
C GLN A 18 -0.99 -7.09 -13.33
N SER A 19 0.08 -6.73 -14.06
CA SER A 19 0.56 -5.34 -14.09
C SER A 19 -0.46 -4.39 -14.69
N ALA A 20 -1.22 -4.83 -15.72
CA ALA A 20 -2.30 -4.02 -16.28
C ALA A 20 -3.44 -3.78 -15.29
N ILE A 21 -3.88 -4.81 -14.54
CA ILE A 21 -4.92 -4.62 -13.49
C ILE A 21 -4.41 -3.71 -12.38
N ALA A 22 -3.17 -3.89 -11.91
CA ALA A 22 -2.58 -3.02 -10.89
C ALA A 22 -2.54 -1.56 -11.38
N GLY A 23 -2.06 -1.35 -12.61
CA GLY A 23 -2.02 -0.03 -13.27
C GLY A 23 -3.41 0.58 -13.44
N LEU A 24 -4.39 -0.20 -13.89
CA LEU A 24 -5.77 0.27 -14.05
C LEU A 24 -6.39 0.64 -12.70
N SER A 25 -6.13 -0.16 -11.66
CA SER A 25 -6.65 0.08 -10.32
C SER A 25 -6.15 1.42 -9.77
N ILE A 26 -4.85 1.70 -9.87
CA ILE A 26 -4.29 2.98 -9.41
C ILE A 26 -4.72 4.14 -10.32
N ALA A 27 -4.87 3.93 -11.63
CA ALA A 27 -5.36 4.96 -12.55
C ALA A 27 -6.78 5.41 -12.19
N VAL A 28 -7.67 4.46 -11.89
CA VAL A 28 -9.03 4.77 -11.41
C VAL A 28 -8.95 5.57 -10.11
N ILE A 29 -8.15 5.14 -9.15
CA ILE A 29 -7.99 5.85 -7.87
C ILE A 29 -7.49 7.28 -8.09
N LEU A 30 -6.49 7.48 -8.93
CA LEU A 30 -5.94 8.80 -9.24
C LEU A 30 -7.00 9.73 -9.85
N VAL A 31 -7.78 9.25 -10.83
CA VAL A 31 -8.78 10.08 -11.52
C VAL A 31 -9.86 10.58 -10.56
N PHE A 32 -10.29 9.76 -9.61
CA PHE A 32 -11.40 10.11 -8.71
C PHE A 32 -10.96 10.74 -7.39
N PHE A 33 -9.76 10.42 -6.88
CA PHE A 33 -9.36 10.76 -5.51
C PHE A 33 -8.08 11.60 -5.41
N ALA A 34 -7.31 11.81 -6.48
CA ALA A 34 -6.06 12.59 -6.40
C ALA A 34 -6.28 14.06 -6.02
N SER A 35 -7.42 14.64 -6.37
CA SER A 35 -7.76 16.03 -6.03
C SER A 35 -8.21 16.20 -4.57
N ILE A 36 -8.54 15.08 -3.91
CA ILE A 36 -9.09 15.04 -2.55
C ILE A 36 -8.03 14.55 -1.55
N VAL A 37 -7.16 13.65 -2.01
CA VAL A 37 -6.18 12.95 -1.18
C VAL A 37 -4.76 13.30 -1.65
N GLY A 38 -3.87 13.60 -0.70
CA GLY A 38 -2.48 13.96 -1.00
C GLY A 38 -1.73 12.89 -1.82
N LEU A 39 -0.88 13.34 -2.75
CA LEU A 39 -0.18 12.46 -3.71
C LEU A 39 0.64 11.34 -3.06
N VAL A 40 1.23 11.60 -1.89
CA VAL A 40 2.01 10.60 -1.13
C VAL A 40 1.12 9.44 -0.69
N ILE A 41 -0.10 9.75 -0.26
CA ILE A 41 -1.09 8.76 0.17
C ILE A 41 -1.56 7.95 -1.04
N VAL A 42 -1.85 8.60 -2.17
CA VAL A 42 -2.25 7.90 -3.39
C VAL A 42 -1.13 6.98 -3.88
N ALA A 43 0.12 7.42 -3.82
CA ALA A 43 1.29 6.59 -4.15
C ALA A 43 1.39 5.36 -3.24
N ALA A 44 1.13 5.49 -1.94
CA ALA A 44 1.08 4.36 -1.01
C ALA A 44 0.00 3.34 -1.40
N VAL A 45 -1.21 3.79 -1.74
CA VAL A 45 -2.29 2.90 -2.21
C VAL A 45 -1.94 2.25 -3.56
N GLY A 46 -1.23 2.96 -4.44
CA GLY A 46 -0.69 2.38 -5.68
C GLY A 46 0.30 1.25 -5.42
N ALA A 47 1.20 1.43 -4.46
CA ALA A 47 2.13 0.37 -4.03
C ALA A 47 1.40 -0.81 -3.37
N THR A 48 0.31 -0.56 -2.63
CA THR A 48 -0.59 -1.63 -2.13
C THR A 48 -1.22 -2.40 -3.29
N SER A 49 -1.76 -1.71 -4.30
CA SER A 49 -2.34 -2.35 -5.49
C SER A 49 -1.33 -3.24 -6.20
N PHE A 50 -0.11 -2.74 -6.43
CA PHE A 50 0.96 -3.54 -7.00
C PHE A 50 1.25 -4.79 -6.17
N THR A 51 1.39 -4.65 -4.84
CA THR A 51 1.68 -5.77 -3.94
C THR A 51 0.57 -6.84 -3.99
N VAL A 52 -0.70 -6.42 -3.93
CA VAL A 52 -1.84 -7.34 -3.92
C VAL A 52 -1.95 -8.15 -5.20
N PHE A 53 -1.72 -7.53 -6.37
CA PHE A 53 -1.90 -8.21 -7.66
C PHE A 53 -0.65 -8.95 -8.16
N THR A 54 0.54 -8.52 -7.75
CA THR A 54 1.82 -9.05 -8.27
C THR A 54 2.37 -10.20 -7.41
N ILE A 55 2.15 -10.13 -6.10
CA ILE A 55 2.63 -11.12 -5.12
C ILE A 55 1.52 -11.52 -4.13
N PRO A 56 0.38 -12.04 -4.64
CA PRO A 56 -0.83 -12.31 -3.86
C PRO A 56 -0.63 -13.27 -2.68
N ASN A 57 0.30 -14.24 -2.77
CA ASN A 57 0.50 -15.22 -1.70
C ASN A 57 1.51 -14.78 -0.64
N HIS A 58 2.17 -13.62 -0.85
CA HIS A 58 3.14 -13.12 0.10
C HIS A 58 2.47 -12.66 1.41
N LYS A 59 3.17 -12.77 2.54
CA LYS A 59 2.63 -12.37 3.86
C LYS A 59 2.15 -10.92 3.86
N THR A 60 2.84 -10.03 3.14
CA THR A 60 2.51 -8.60 3.04
C THR A 60 1.27 -8.29 2.21
N ALA A 61 0.79 -9.24 1.39
CA ALA A 61 -0.41 -9.12 0.56
C ALA A 61 -1.67 -9.69 1.23
N ARG A 62 -1.52 -10.37 2.38
CA ARG A 62 -2.66 -10.88 3.16
C ARG A 62 -3.54 -9.72 3.61
N ALA A 63 -4.86 -9.93 3.58
CA ALA A 63 -5.84 -8.91 3.98
C ALA A 63 -5.56 -8.30 5.36
N ARG A 64 -5.14 -9.13 6.32
CA ARG A 64 -4.75 -8.67 7.67
C ARG A 64 -3.59 -7.67 7.62
N SER A 65 -2.54 -7.95 6.83
CA SER A 65 -1.37 -7.07 6.74
C SER A 65 -1.69 -5.81 5.95
N VAL A 66 -2.43 -5.93 4.83
CA VAL A 66 -2.84 -4.80 4.00
C VAL A 66 -3.72 -3.82 4.79
N PHE A 67 -4.82 -4.30 5.35
CA PHE A 67 -5.74 -3.45 6.12
C PHE A 67 -5.11 -2.99 7.44
N GLY A 68 -4.51 -3.91 8.19
CA GLY A 68 -3.90 -3.62 9.49
C GLY A 68 -2.73 -2.67 9.38
N GLY A 69 -1.82 -2.88 8.43
CA GLY A 69 -0.68 -2.00 8.20
C GLY A 69 -1.14 -0.60 7.81
N GLN A 70 -2.11 -0.48 6.91
CA GLN A 70 -2.65 0.81 6.48
C GLN A 70 -3.40 1.56 7.59
N ALA A 71 -4.15 0.85 8.44
CA ALA A 71 -4.77 1.43 9.63
C ALA A 71 -3.72 1.92 10.64
N ILE A 72 -2.66 1.12 10.91
CA ILE A 72 -1.54 1.52 11.77
C ILE A 72 -0.86 2.77 11.19
N GLY A 73 -0.53 2.77 9.90
CA GLY A 73 0.11 3.89 9.22
C GLY A 73 -0.73 5.17 9.30
N ALA A 74 -2.04 5.08 9.11
CA ALA A 74 -2.95 6.22 9.22
C ALA A 74 -3.03 6.79 10.64
N ILE A 75 -3.22 5.92 11.64
CA ILE A 75 -3.31 6.33 13.05
C ILE A 75 -1.99 6.96 13.50
N VAL A 76 -0.87 6.30 13.22
CA VAL A 76 0.46 6.78 13.62
C VAL A 76 0.81 8.09 12.92
N GLY A 77 0.50 8.23 11.63
CA GLY A 77 0.75 9.47 10.88
C GLY A 77 0.04 10.67 11.54
N LEU A 78 -1.25 10.55 11.85
CA LEU A 78 -2.01 11.61 12.52
C LEU A 78 -1.54 11.91 13.96
N ILE A 79 -1.12 10.89 14.69
CA ILE A 79 -0.52 11.09 16.02
C ILE A 79 0.79 11.86 15.86
N CYS A 80 1.67 11.42 14.96
CA CYS A 80 2.96 12.05 14.75
C CYS A 80 2.85 13.48 14.20
N SER A 81 1.83 13.80 13.40
CA SER A 81 1.58 15.17 12.96
C SER A 81 1.24 16.12 14.11
N THR A 82 0.73 15.60 15.22
CA THR A 82 0.32 16.40 16.39
C THR A 82 1.45 16.54 17.42
N PHE A 83 2.23 15.47 17.65
CA PHE A 83 3.27 15.44 18.69
C PHE A 83 4.66 15.86 18.21
N PHE A 84 4.95 15.81 16.92
CA PHE A 84 6.25 16.15 16.36
C PHE A 84 6.15 17.37 15.45
N LEU A 85 7.22 18.17 15.43
CA LEU A 85 7.36 19.32 14.54
C LEU A 85 8.17 18.94 13.30
N ASP A 86 8.07 19.78 12.26
CA ASP A 86 8.99 19.71 11.13
C ASP A 86 10.45 19.92 11.57
N PRO A 87 11.40 19.23 10.94
CA PRO A 87 11.25 18.25 9.85
C PRO A 87 11.09 16.78 10.34
N ILE A 88 11.04 16.56 11.66
CA ILE A 88 11.22 15.24 12.27
C ILE A 88 9.94 14.38 12.18
N ARG A 89 8.76 15.01 12.11
CA ARG A 89 7.46 14.33 12.11
C ARG A 89 7.30 13.21 11.08
N GLY A 90 7.81 13.39 9.86
CA GLY A 90 7.75 12.36 8.81
C GLY A 90 8.56 11.12 9.19
N GLY A 91 9.80 11.32 9.65
CA GLY A 91 10.68 10.22 10.09
C GLY A 91 10.14 9.51 11.33
N ALA A 92 9.61 10.26 12.30
CA ALA A 92 8.96 9.70 13.49
C ALA A 92 7.75 8.84 13.11
N GLY A 93 6.91 9.30 12.18
CA GLY A 93 5.76 8.55 11.69
C GLY A 93 6.16 7.22 11.06
N VAL A 94 7.14 7.24 10.14
CA VAL A 94 7.65 6.02 9.51
C VAL A 94 8.23 5.05 10.53
N SER A 95 9.09 5.53 11.44
CA SER A 95 9.75 4.69 12.43
C SER A 95 8.76 4.04 13.39
N LEU A 96 7.79 4.81 13.89
CA LEU A 96 6.79 4.32 14.84
C LEU A 96 5.80 3.37 14.16
N ALA A 97 5.40 3.67 12.92
CA ALA A 97 4.53 2.80 12.14
C ALA A 97 5.22 1.48 11.81
N ALA A 98 6.49 1.51 11.42
CA ALA A 98 7.29 0.30 11.19
C ALA A 98 7.40 -0.57 12.45
N LEU A 99 7.69 0.05 13.60
CA LEU A 99 7.76 -0.65 14.88
C LEU A 99 6.43 -1.33 15.24
N LEU A 100 5.30 -0.61 15.08
CA LEU A 100 3.97 -1.17 15.36
C LEU A 100 3.58 -2.26 14.37
N MET A 101 3.87 -2.10 13.09
CA MET A 101 3.59 -3.13 12.08
C MET A 101 4.36 -4.42 12.35
N VAL A 102 5.66 -4.33 12.70
CA VAL A 102 6.49 -5.50 13.02
C VAL A 102 6.01 -6.18 14.30
N THR A 103 5.68 -5.41 15.35
CA THR A 103 5.20 -5.99 16.62
C THR A 103 3.82 -6.63 16.49
N LEU A 104 2.94 -6.11 15.63
CA LEU A 104 1.58 -6.61 15.43
C LEU A 104 1.45 -7.65 14.31
N ASN A 105 2.57 -8.06 13.68
CA ASN A 105 2.59 -8.93 12.49
C ASN A 105 1.67 -8.42 11.37
N ALA A 106 1.71 -7.11 11.13
CA ALA A 106 0.92 -6.39 10.14
C ALA A 106 1.85 -5.69 9.14
N GLU A 107 2.94 -6.35 8.74
CA GLU A 107 3.94 -5.76 7.84
C GLU A 107 3.33 -5.50 6.46
N HIS A 108 3.18 -4.22 6.15
CA HIS A 108 2.77 -3.79 4.84
C HIS A 108 3.58 -2.54 4.47
N PRO A 109 4.72 -2.72 3.76
CA PRO A 109 5.63 -1.63 3.45
C PRO A 109 4.98 -0.36 2.87
N PRO A 110 3.94 -0.43 2.02
CA PRO A 110 3.23 0.76 1.55
C PRO A 110 2.66 1.65 2.66
N ALA A 111 2.28 1.07 3.81
CA ALA A 111 1.73 1.81 4.93
C ALA A 111 2.75 2.73 5.62
N ALA A 112 4.06 2.49 5.46
CA ALA A 112 5.08 3.43 5.89
C ALA A 112 4.99 4.75 5.08
N GLY A 113 4.66 4.67 3.79
CA GLY A 113 4.40 5.83 2.94
C GLY A 113 3.14 6.59 3.39
N THR A 114 2.10 5.88 3.78
CA THR A 114 0.89 6.48 4.39
C THR A 114 1.20 7.23 5.67
N ALA A 115 1.99 6.63 6.57
CA ALA A 115 2.41 7.26 7.82
C ALA A 115 3.22 8.54 7.55
N LEU A 116 4.16 8.50 6.60
CA LEU A 116 4.91 9.68 6.17
C LEU A 116 3.99 10.77 5.64
N GLY A 117 3.08 10.42 4.72
CA GLY A 117 2.16 11.36 4.09
C GLY A 117 1.28 12.07 5.10
N LEU A 118 0.65 11.32 6.00
CA LEU A 118 -0.26 11.87 7.02
C LEU A 118 0.48 12.57 8.17
N SER A 119 1.74 12.21 8.44
CA SER A 119 2.57 12.98 9.37
C SER A 119 2.82 14.39 8.85
N ILE A 120 3.18 14.52 7.56
CA ILE A 120 3.56 15.80 6.94
C ILE A 120 2.32 16.64 6.62
N ASP A 121 1.32 16.04 5.98
CA ASP A 121 0.08 16.67 5.55
C ASP A 121 -1.13 15.89 6.11
N PRO A 122 -1.51 16.18 7.37
CA PRO A 122 -2.56 15.43 8.05
C PRO A 122 -3.92 15.69 7.41
N SER A 123 -4.54 14.62 6.91
CA SER A 123 -5.88 14.66 6.32
C SER A 123 -6.75 13.55 6.90
N LEU A 124 -7.90 13.93 7.46
CA LEU A 124 -8.87 12.97 7.99
C LEU A 124 -9.50 12.14 6.86
N GLU A 125 -9.74 12.77 5.73
CA GLU A 125 -10.20 12.12 4.50
C GLU A 125 -9.19 11.09 4.00
N GLY A 126 -7.90 11.45 3.95
CA GLY A 126 -6.82 10.53 3.59
C GLY A 126 -6.69 9.36 4.56
N ALA A 127 -6.80 9.62 5.87
CA ALA A 127 -6.72 8.59 6.91
C ALA A 127 -7.86 7.56 6.84
N LEU A 128 -9.05 7.97 6.43
CA LEU A 128 -10.19 7.06 6.20
C LEU A 128 -10.12 6.39 4.82
N PHE A 129 -9.68 7.13 3.81
CA PHE A 129 -9.57 6.66 2.43
C PHE A 129 -8.62 5.46 2.30
N VAL A 130 -7.46 5.52 2.94
CA VAL A 130 -6.40 4.51 2.80
C VAL A 130 -6.81 3.10 3.24
N PRO A 131 -7.30 2.87 4.47
CA PRO A 131 -7.76 1.54 4.88
C PRO A 131 -8.98 1.08 4.06
N ALA A 132 -9.88 2.00 3.66
CA ALA A 132 -11.03 1.67 2.82
C ALA A 132 -10.60 1.18 1.42
N ALA A 133 -9.77 1.96 0.73
CA ALA A 133 -9.23 1.60 -0.58
C ALA A 133 -8.41 0.31 -0.52
N SER A 134 -7.60 0.14 0.52
CA SER A 134 -6.79 -1.07 0.72
C SER A 134 -7.65 -2.29 1.03
N GLY A 135 -8.77 -2.14 1.73
CA GLY A 135 -9.77 -3.18 1.94
C GLY A 135 -10.42 -3.63 0.63
N ILE A 136 -10.82 -2.68 -0.24
CA ILE A 136 -11.40 -2.97 -1.56
C ILE A 136 -10.38 -3.67 -2.46
N LEU A 137 -9.14 -3.19 -2.49
CA LEU A 137 -8.06 -3.82 -3.25
C LEU A 137 -7.79 -5.24 -2.76
N SER A 138 -7.72 -5.45 -1.44
CA SER A 138 -7.49 -6.77 -0.86
C SER A 138 -8.65 -7.73 -1.15
N LEU A 139 -9.90 -7.25 -1.10
CA LEU A 139 -11.06 -8.04 -1.49
C LEU A 139 -11.02 -8.41 -2.97
N THR A 140 -10.68 -7.45 -3.83
CA THR A 140 -10.55 -7.69 -5.28
C THR A 140 -9.44 -8.71 -5.56
N GLY A 141 -8.28 -8.58 -4.91
CA GLY A 141 -7.19 -9.54 -5.01
C GLY A 141 -7.56 -10.94 -4.49
N PHE A 142 -8.34 -11.02 -3.41
CA PHE A 142 -8.86 -12.29 -2.92
C PHE A 142 -9.82 -12.96 -3.91
N LEU A 143 -10.75 -12.20 -4.50
CA LEU A 143 -11.67 -12.71 -5.52
C LEU A 143 -10.95 -13.15 -6.79
N LEU A 144 -9.86 -12.47 -7.16
CA LEU A 144 -9.03 -12.83 -8.31
C LEU A 144 -7.97 -13.90 -7.97
N SER A 145 -7.87 -14.35 -6.72
CA SER A 145 -6.76 -15.20 -6.26
C SER A 145 -6.61 -16.50 -7.04
N GLU A 146 -7.69 -17.07 -7.57
CA GLU A 146 -7.66 -18.25 -8.45
C GLU A 146 -6.92 -18.00 -9.78
N TYR A 147 -6.90 -16.75 -10.25
CA TYR A 147 -6.26 -16.32 -11.50
C TYR A 147 -4.89 -15.67 -11.28
N LEU A 148 -4.60 -15.24 -10.04
CA LEU A 148 -3.32 -14.62 -9.70
C LEU A 148 -2.27 -15.69 -9.42
N LYS A 149 -1.04 -15.39 -9.84
CA LYS A 149 0.15 -16.24 -9.67
C LYS A 149 1.28 -15.34 -9.23
N ASP A 150 2.05 -15.78 -8.24
CA ASP A 150 3.22 -15.01 -7.81
C ASP A 150 4.21 -14.84 -8.97
N LEU A 151 4.58 -13.58 -9.19
CA LEU A 151 5.51 -13.14 -10.22
C LEU A 151 6.95 -13.00 -9.72
N THR A 152 7.19 -13.15 -8.42
CA THR A 152 8.52 -13.21 -7.78
C THR A 152 8.53 -14.34 -6.78
#